data_AF-A0A1R3IY67-F1
#
_entry.id   AF-A0A1R3IY67-F1
#
_cell.length_a   1.000
_cell.length_b   1.000
_cell.length_c   1.000
_cell.angle_alpha   90.00
_cell.angle_beta   90.00
_cell.angle_gamma   90.00
#
_symmetry.space_group_name_H-M   'P 1'
#
loop_
_entity.id
_entity.type
_entity.pdbx_description
1 polymer ?
#
loop_
_entity_poly.entity_id
_entity_poly.type
_entity_poly.pdbx_seq_one_letter_code
_entity_poly.pdbx_strand_id
1 'polypeptide(L)'
;MEEDIVNMIVFGIVSWTTGFLVIRKIFSKRSFEFSNRIVSTIHATLAVTLAALSVEDWSCPVCPLSSNSSLKQRQVLAITVAYLIYDMICCLFDQKISLDNTIHHLVSIVGLGAGLVYQKCGSEQVAALFITEISSPFLHARELLKELGYRDTDLNLAADITFAVIFSLARMIGGPYLTFVTLTANNPLLIKAMAVGLQLVSAFWFYKIARMVKYKLIKRTKKKRTLGVTVAYLIYDLICCLFDERVGLDNMVHHLVSIIGILACLAYHKGGSELVAALFVSEISSPFLHARELLKEVGYRDTDLNLAADIAFAVIFSLARMVGGPYVTFLTWSANNPMLIKAMAMGLQLVSAFWFYKIVKMVKYKLTKRTNKSLLSTSPHTMKLN
;
A
#
# COMPACT_ATOMS: atom_id res chain seq x y z
N MET A 1 -21.66 -4.45 -42.23
CA MET A 1 -20.97 -5.51 -41.47
C MET A 1 -21.64 -6.82 -41.80
N GLU A 2 -20.88 -7.89 -41.99
CA GLU A 2 -21.44 -9.21 -42.30
C GLU A 2 -22.30 -9.73 -41.15
N GLU A 3 -23.39 -10.44 -41.47
CA GLU A 3 -24.36 -10.95 -40.50
C GLU A 3 -23.73 -11.89 -39.47
N ASP A 4 -22.80 -12.74 -39.91
CA ASP A 4 -22.07 -13.67 -39.04
C ASP A 4 -21.25 -12.93 -37.96
N ILE A 5 -20.65 -11.79 -38.31
CA ILE A 5 -19.88 -10.97 -37.37
C ILE A 5 -20.82 -10.28 -36.36
N VAL A 6 -21.98 -9.80 -36.81
CA VAL A 6 -23.01 -9.22 -35.92
C VAL A 6 -23.48 -10.28 -34.93
N ASN A 7 -23.82 -11.47 -35.42
CA ASN A 7 -24.27 -12.60 -34.60
C ASN A 7 -23.21 -13.02 -33.58
N MET A 8 -21.92 -13.03 -33.98
CA MET A 8 -20.81 -13.30 -33.07
C MET A 8 -20.69 -12.25 -31.96
N ILE A 9 -20.90 -10.96 -32.25
CA ILE A 9 -20.88 -9.91 -31.22
C ILE A 9 -22.03 -10.10 -30.23
N VAL A 10 -23.26 -10.31 -30.72
CA VAL A 10 -24.45 -10.50 -29.87
C VAL A 10 -24.29 -11.73 -28.98
N PHE A 11 -23.90 -12.86 -29.56
CA PHE A 11 -23.64 -14.10 -28.81
C PHE A 11 -22.49 -13.93 -27.82
N GLY A 12 -21.45 -13.18 -28.20
CA GLY A 12 -20.33 -12.84 -27.33
C GLY A 12 -20.77 -12.07 -26.09
N ILE A 13 -21.63 -11.05 -26.23
CA ILE A 13 -22.15 -10.25 -25.10
C ILE A 13 -22.90 -11.16 -24.11
N VAL A 14 -23.78 -12.04 -24.63
CA VAL A 14 -24.53 -13.00 -23.81
C VAL A 14 -23.57 -13.97 -23.10
N SER A 15 -22.55 -14.45 -23.80
CA SER A 15 -21.56 -15.39 -23.27
C SER A 15 -20.72 -14.76 -22.15
N TRP A 16 -20.20 -13.55 -22.34
CA TRP A 16 -19.46 -12.82 -21.31
C TRP A 16 -20.32 -12.52 -20.08
N THR A 17 -21.57 -12.10 -20.29
CA THR A 17 -22.54 -11.86 -19.22
C THR A 17 -22.83 -13.15 -18.43
N THR A 18 -23.02 -14.27 -19.14
CA THR A 18 -23.25 -15.57 -18.50
C THR A 18 -22.03 -16.01 -17.69
N GLY A 19 -20.82 -15.85 -18.24
CA GLY A 19 -19.56 -16.12 -17.55
C GLY A 19 -19.42 -15.31 -16.27
N PHE A 20 -19.75 -14.01 -16.32
CA PHE A 20 -19.80 -13.15 -15.15
C PHE A 20 -20.75 -13.66 -14.07
N LEU A 21 -21.99 -14.00 -14.43
CA LEU A 21 -22.99 -14.51 -13.48
C LEU A 21 -22.53 -15.82 -12.81
N VAL A 22 -21.88 -16.72 -13.57
CA VAL A 22 -21.29 -17.95 -13.03
C VAL A 22 -20.16 -17.64 -12.05
N ILE A 23 -19.21 -16.79 -12.42
CA ILE A 23 -18.11 -16.38 -11.53
C ILE A 23 -18.66 -15.71 -10.27
N ARG A 24 -19.65 -14.82 -10.41
CA ARG A 24 -20.32 -14.17 -9.27
C ARG A 24 -20.95 -15.19 -8.32
N LYS A 25 -21.57 -16.25 -8.86
CA LYS A 25 -22.15 -17.33 -8.05
C LYS A 25 -21.09 -18.13 -7.29
N ILE A 26 -19.97 -18.46 -7.96
CA ILE A 26 -18.83 -19.17 -7.34
C ILE A 26 -18.20 -18.31 -6.24
N PHE A 27 -17.99 -17.01 -6.50
CA PHE A 27 -17.38 -16.06 -5.58
C PHE A 27 -18.42 -15.14 -4.91
N SER A 28 -19.53 -15.71 -4.43
CA SER A 28 -20.68 -14.96 -3.89
C SER A 28 -20.34 -14.06 -2.69
N LYS A 29 -19.29 -14.39 -1.94
CA LYS A 29 -18.78 -13.61 -0.80
C LYS A 29 -17.85 -12.46 -1.21
N ARG A 30 -17.48 -12.35 -2.49
CA ARG A 30 -16.57 -11.31 -3.01
C ARG A 30 -17.34 -10.17 -3.64
N SER A 31 -16.65 -9.06 -3.90
CA SER A 31 -17.24 -7.88 -4.52
C SER A 31 -17.70 -8.16 -5.96
N PHE A 32 -18.57 -7.28 -6.48
CA PHE A 32 -18.94 -7.27 -7.90
C PHE A 32 -17.68 -7.09 -8.78
N GLU A 33 -16.83 -6.13 -8.40
CA GLU A 33 -15.58 -5.80 -9.08
C GLU A 33 -14.61 -6.99 -9.10
N PHE A 34 -14.51 -7.76 -8.02
CA PHE A 34 -13.70 -8.99 -7.96
C PHE A 34 -14.10 -9.97 -9.07
N SER A 35 -15.40 -10.21 -9.19
CA SER A 35 -15.95 -11.14 -10.17
C SER A 35 -15.72 -10.61 -11.58
N ASN A 36 -15.96 -9.31 -11.81
CA ASN A 36 -15.72 -8.68 -13.11
C ASN A 36 -14.24 -8.77 -13.51
N ARG A 37 -13.31 -8.49 -12.58
CA ARG A 37 -11.87 -8.57 -12.84
C ARG A 37 -11.39 -9.96 -13.23
N ILE A 38 -12.03 -11.03 -12.75
CA ILE A 38 -11.75 -12.40 -13.22
C ILE A 38 -12.18 -12.55 -14.68
N VAL A 39 -13.38 -12.09 -15.05
CA VAL A 39 -13.85 -12.09 -16.44
C VAL A 39 -12.91 -11.28 -17.33
N SER A 40 -12.52 -10.08 -16.90
CA SER A 40 -11.57 -9.23 -17.61
C SER A 40 -10.20 -9.89 -17.80
N THR A 41 -9.73 -10.65 -16.80
CA THR A 41 -8.48 -11.41 -16.91
C THR A 41 -8.60 -12.50 -17.98
N ILE A 42 -9.70 -13.24 -17.99
CA ILE A 42 -9.97 -14.29 -19.00
C ILE A 42 -10.03 -13.65 -20.39
N HIS A 43 -10.75 -12.55 -20.54
CA HIS A 43 -10.80 -11.81 -21.80
C HIS A 43 -9.42 -11.36 -22.25
N ALA A 44 -8.65 -10.69 -21.40
CA ALA A 44 -7.34 -10.18 -21.78
C ALA A 44 -6.39 -11.29 -22.22
N THR A 45 -6.37 -12.42 -21.50
CA THR A 45 -5.59 -13.60 -21.92
C THR A 45 -6.06 -14.12 -23.27
N LEU A 46 -7.37 -14.28 -23.46
CA LEU A 46 -7.94 -14.75 -24.73
C LEU A 46 -7.63 -13.77 -25.88
N ALA A 47 -7.79 -12.47 -25.67
CA ALA A 47 -7.56 -11.43 -26.65
C ALA A 47 -6.10 -11.40 -27.11
N VAL A 48 -5.15 -11.48 -26.19
CA VAL A 48 -3.71 -11.53 -26.51
C VAL A 48 -3.38 -12.79 -27.29
N THR A 49 -3.88 -13.96 -26.86
CA THR A 49 -3.64 -15.23 -27.55
C THR A 49 -4.24 -15.24 -28.95
N LEU A 50 -5.50 -14.85 -29.09
CA LEU A 50 -6.18 -14.82 -30.39
C LEU A 50 -5.57 -13.77 -31.32
N ALA A 51 -5.21 -12.59 -30.82
CA ALA A 51 -4.52 -11.57 -31.60
C ALA A 51 -3.21 -12.12 -32.16
N ALA A 52 -2.37 -12.75 -31.32
CA ALA A 52 -1.13 -13.37 -31.74
C ALA A 52 -1.35 -14.48 -32.80
N LEU A 53 -2.35 -15.33 -32.62
CA LEU A 53 -2.68 -16.39 -33.59
C LEU A 53 -3.30 -15.86 -34.90
N SER A 54 -3.78 -14.63 -34.90
CA SER A 54 -4.34 -13.96 -36.09
C SER A 54 -3.32 -13.15 -36.89
N VAL A 55 -2.09 -13.01 -36.39
CA VAL A 55 -0.98 -12.41 -37.13
C VAL A 55 -0.64 -13.31 -38.31
N GLU A 56 -0.65 -12.73 -39.52
CA GLU A 56 -0.44 -13.47 -40.77
C GLU A 56 1.04 -13.70 -41.06
N ASP A 57 1.88 -12.71 -40.73
CA ASP A 57 3.33 -12.77 -40.88
C ASP A 57 4.03 -12.13 -39.69
N TRP A 58 4.78 -12.92 -38.93
CA TRP A 58 5.55 -12.44 -37.78
C TRP A 58 6.81 -11.67 -38.17
N SER A 59 7.25 -11.74 -39.43
CA SER A 59 8.34 -10.91 -39.94
C SER A 59 7.95 -9.42 -39.94
N CYS A 60 6.67 -9.13 -40.16
CA CYS A 60 6.06 -7.82 -39.94
C CYS A 60 4.62 -7.96 -39.40
N PRO A 61 4.43 -7.99 -38.07
CA PRO A 61 3.12 -8.26 -37.45
C PRO A 61 2.03 -7.22 -37.74
N VAL A 62 2.42 -6.03 -38.20
CA VAL A 62 1.52 -4.93 -38.58
C VAL A 62 1.31 -4.83 -40.09
N CYS A 63 1.99 -5.66 -40.89
CA CYS A 63 1.87 -5.66 -42.34
C CYS A 63 0.82 -6.67 -42.81
N PRO A 64 0.25 -6.48 -44.02
CA PRO A 64 0.27 -5.24 -44.80
C PRO A 64 -0.61 -4.16 -44.15
N LEU A 65 -0.14 -2.90 -44.17
CA LEU A 65 -0.87 -1.75 -43.61
C LEU A 65 -2.11 -1.40 -44.44
N SER A 66 -3.18 -0.94 -43.79
CA SER A 66 -4.45 -0.53 -44.43
C SER A 66 -5.06 -1.61 -45.35
N SER A 67 -4.70 -2.87 -45.11
CA SER A 67 -5.17 -4.01 -45.89
C SER A 67 -6.56 -4.47 -45.47
N ASN A 68 -7.17 -5.32 -46.28
CA ASN A 68 -8.43 -5.97 -45.93
C ASN A 68 -8.18 -6.93 -44.76
N SER A 69 -9.09 -6.91 -43.78
CA SER A 69 -8.97 -7.76 -42.60
C SER A 69 -9.33 -9.20 -42.94
N SER A 70 -8.50 -10.17 -42.55
CA SER A 70 -8.85 -11.58 -42.71
C SER A 70 -9.96 -12.01 -41.76
N LEU A 71 -10.62 -13.13 -42.06
CA LEU A 71 -11.71 -13.65 -41.24
C LEU A 71 -11.28 -13.84 -39.78
N LYS A 72 -10.07 -14.37 -39.54
CA LYS A 72 -9.52 -14.55 -38.19
C LYS A 72 -9.42 -13.22 -37.45
N GLN A 73 -8.80 -12.21 -38.07
CA GLN A 73 -8.67 -10.87 -37.47
C GLN A 73 -10.05 -10.29 -37.12
N ARG A 74 -11.02 -10.35 -38.04
CA ARG A 74 -12.39 -9.88 -37.80
C ARG A 74 -13.08 -10.63 -36.64
N GLN A 75 -12.91 -11.94 -36.53
CA GLN A 75 -13.45 -12.72 -35.41
C GLN A 75 -12.82 -12.30 -34.07
N VAL A 76 -11.50 -12.10 -34.02
CA VAL A 76 -10.81 -11.62 -32.82
C VAL A 76 -11.36 -10.26 -32.39
N LEU A 77 -11.49 -9.32 -33.34
CA LEU A 77 -12.04 -7.99 -33.08
C LEU A 77 -13.49 -8.06 -32.59
N ALA A 78 -14.32 -8.93 -33.18
CA ALA A 78 -15.72 -9.12 -32.79
C ALA A 78 -15.85 -9.66 -31.35
N ILE A 79 -15.05 -10.66 -30.97
CA ILE A 79 -15.01 -11.21 -29.60
C ILE A 79 -14.62 -10.12 -28.60
N THR A 80 -13.63 -9.29 -28.94
CA THR A 80 -13.20 -8.18 -28.09
C THR A 80 -14.25 -7.07 -27.99
N VAL A 81 -14.87 -6.66 -29.10
CA VAL A 81 -15.95 -5.66 -29.08
C VAL A 81 -17.10 -6.14 -28.20
N ALA A 82 -17.49 -7.42 -28.30
CA ALA A 82 -18.50 -8.01 -27.44
C ALA A 82 -18.14 -7.92 -25.95
N TYR A 83 -16.90 -8.24 -25.60
CA TYR A 83 -16.40 -8.06 -24.23
C TYR A 83 -16.46 -6.60 -23.79
N LEU A 84 -15.96 -5.66 -24.61
CA LEU A 84 -15.91 -4.23 -24.24
C LEU A 84 -17.31 -3.64 -24.02
N ILE A 85 -18.32 -4.09 -24.79
CA ILE A 85 -19.72 -3.71 -24.57
C ILE A 85 -20.23 -4.26 -23.25
N TYR A 86 -20.00 -5.54 -22.97
CA TYR A 86 -20.32 -6.16 -21.69
C TYR A 86 -19.66 -5.40 -20.51
N ASP A 87 -18.35 -5.14 -20.60
CA ASP A 87 -17.57 -4.53 -19.52
C ASP A 87 -17.96 -3.07 -19.29
N MET A 88 -18.28 -2.33 -20.37
CA MET A 88 -18.87 -1.00 -20.27
C MET A 88 -20.18 -1.02 -19.49
N ILE A 89 -21.08 -1.98 -19.79
CA ILE A 89 -22.35 -2.12 -19.07
C ILE A 89 -22.08 -2.43 -17.59
N CYS A 90 -21.16 -3.34 -17.29
CA CYS A 90 -20.75 -3.62 -15.90
C CYS A 90 -20.20 -2.39 -15.18
N CYS A 91 -19.45 -1.52 -15.86
CA CYS A 91 -18.95 -0.27 -15.30
C CYS A 91 -20.06 0.72 -14.92
N LEU A 92 -21.22 0.68 -15.56
CA LEU A 92 -22.38 1.51 -15.21
C LEU A 92 -23.05 1.07 -13.90
N PHE A 93 -22.86 -0.19 -13.49
CA PHE A 93 -23.35 -0.72 -12.21
C PHE A 93 -22.37 -0.51 -11.05
N ASP A 94 -21.16 -0.03 -11.32
CA ASP A 94 -20.21 0.29 -10.27
C ASP A 94 -20.63 1.56 -9.51
N GLN A 95 -20.33 1.62 -8.21
CA GLN A 95 -20.68 2.76 -7.36
C GLN A 95 -19.96 4.05 -7.77
N LYS A 96 -18.87 3.94 -8.56
CA LYS A 96 -18.07 5.08 -9.02
C LYS A 96 -17.76 4.95 -10.51
N ILE A 97 -18.46 5.74 -11.31
CA ILE A 97 -18.18 5.85 -12.74
C ILE A 97 -16.82 6.51 -12.95
N SER A 98 -15.89 5.78 -13.56
CA SER A 98 -14.60 6.31 -14.01
C SER A 98 -14.75 6.87 -15.42
N LEU A 99 -14.63 8.20 -15.54
CA LEU A 99 -14.65 8.87 -16.85
C LEU A 99 -13.51 8.38 -17.76
N ASP A 100 -12.32 8.15 -17.21
CA ASP A 100 -11.18 7.67 -17.98
C ASP A 100 -11.42 6.25 -18.53
N ASN A 101 -12.02 5.36 -17.75
CA ASN A 101 -12.38 4.03 -18.23
C ASN A 101 -13.54 4.06 -19.25
N THR A 102 -14.52 4.94 -19.04
CA THR A 102 -15.63 5.15 -19.98
C THR A 102 -15.10 5.63 -21.34
N ILE A 103 -14.23 6.65 -21.35
CA ILE A 103 -13.62 7.15 -22.58
C ILE A 103 -12.79 6.05 -23.25
N HIS A 104 -12.02 5.28 -22.48
CA HIS A 104 -11.28 4.14 -23.01
C HIS A 104 -12.19 3.16 -23.74
N HIS A 105 -13.25 2.67 -23.08
CA HIS A 105 -14.18 1.72 -23.70
C HIS A 105 -14.87 2.30 -24.94
N LEU A 106 -15.32 3.57 -24.90
CA LEU A 106 -15.94 4.21 -26.07
C LEU A 106 -14.98 4.26 -27.26
N VAL A 107 -13.75 4.74 -27.05
CA VAL A 107 -12.74 4.82 -28.11
C VAL A 107 -12.40 3.44 -28.66
N SER A 108 -12.29 2.43 -27.79
CA SER A 108 -11.99 1.05 -28.20
C SER A 108 -13.16 0.41 -28.96
N ILE A 109 -14.40 0.54 -28.48
CA ILE A 109 -15.59 -0.02 -29.16
C ILE A 109 -15.76 0.64 -30.54
N VAL A 110 -15.68 1.97 -30.61
CA VAL A 110 -15.82 2.70 -31.88
C VAL A 110 -14.66 2.39 -32.82
N GLY A 111 -13.42 2.32 -32.33
CA GLY A 111 -12.23 2.03 -33.12
C GLY A 111 -12.23 0.62 -33.73
N LEU A 112 -12.46 -0.40 -32.90
CA LEU A 112 -12.52 -1.78 -33.36
C LEU A 112 -13.78 -2.02 -34.22
N GLY A 113 -14.92 -1.42 -33.84
CA GLY A 113 -16.15 -1.46 -34.63
C GLY A 113 -15.98 -0.83 -36.02
N ALA A 114 -15.26 0.29 -36.11
CA ALA A 114 -14.92 0.89 -37.41
C ALA A 114 -14.08 -0.06 -38.28
N GLY A 115 -13.13 -0.79 -37.69
CA GLY A 115 -12.36 -1.82 -38.41
C GLY A 115 -13.25 -2.92 -38.99
N LEU A 116 -14.21 -3.40 -38.19
CA LEU A 116 -15.19 -4.41 -38.63
C LEU A 116 -16.13 -3.89 -39.72
N VAL A 117 -16.56 -2.63 -39.64
CA VAL A 117 -17.47 -2.01 -40.63
C VAL A 117 -16.76 -1.73 -41.95
N TYR A 118 -15.56 -1.13 -41.89
CA TYR A 118 -14.76 -0.84 -43.09
C TYR A 118 -14.06 -2.08 -43.64
N GLN A 119 -13.94 -3.14 -42.84
CA GLN A 119 -13.19 -4.37 -43.12
C GLN A 119 -11.72 -4.12 -43.49
N LYS A 120 -11.14 -3.04 -42.96
CA LYS A 120 -9.77 -2.61 -43.23
C LYS A 120 -8.96 -2.53 -41.94
N CYS A 121 -7.63 -2.45 -42.10
CA CYS A 121 -6.61 -2.30 -41.05
C CYS A 121 -6.61 -3.41 -39.99
N GLY A 122 -6.88 -4.64 -40.42
CA GLY A 122 -6.96 -5.78 -39.51
C GLY A 122 -5.64 -6.03 -38.79
N SER A 123 -4.52 -6.01 -39.51
CA SER A 123 -3.16 -6.16 -38.95
C SER A 123 -2.85 -5.09 -37.91
N GLU A 124 -3.16 -3.81 -38.16
CA GLU A 124 -2.96 -2.75 -37.18
C GLU A 124 -3.85 -2.91 -35.95
N GLN A 125 -5.11 -3.33 -36.11
CA GLN A 125 -6.05 -3.47 -34.99
C GLN A 125 -5.77 -4.69 -34.11
N VAL A 126 -5.34 -5.82 -34.68
CA VAL A 126 -4.93 -6.97 -33.86
C VAL A 126 -3.61 -6.69 -33.13
N ALA A 127 -2.68 -5.96 -33.75
CA ALA A 127 -1.49 -5.46 -33.07
C ALA A 127 -1.84 -4.48 -31.94
N ALA A 128 -2.82 -3.60 -32.18
CA ALA A 128 -3.32 -2.68 -31.15
C ALA A 128 -3.89 -3.46 -29.98
N LEU A 129 -4.76 -4.43 -30.26
CA LEU A 129 -5.38 -5.30 -29.26
C LEU A 129 -4.32 -6.02 -28.42
N PHE A 130 -3.31 -6.60 -29.06
CA PHE A 130 -2.21 -7.28 -28.37
C PHE A 130 -1.47 -6.32 -27.43
N ILE A 131 -1.05 -5.16 -27.95
CA ILE A 131 -0.29 -4.16 -27.19
C ILE A 131 -1.13 -3.60 -26.03
N THR A 132 -2.42 -3.40 -26.23
CA THR A 132 -3.26 -2.87 -25.16
C THR A 132 -3.55 -3.92 -24.11
N GLU A 133 -3.85 -5.16 -24.48
CA GLU A 133 -4.31 -6.18 -23.53
C GLU A 133 -3.21 -6.94 -22.81
N ILE A 134 -1.96 -6.97 -23.31
CA ILE A 134 -0.87 -7.74 -22.67
C ILE A 134 -0.58 -7.32 -21.22
N SER A 135 -0.88 -6.08 -20.86
CA SER A 135 -0.73 -5.57 -19.49
C SER A 135 -1.94 -5.86 -18.57
N SER A 136 -3.12 -6.12 -19.14
CA SER A 136 -4.40 -6.21 -18.41
C SER A 136 -4.45 -7.36 -17.39
N PRO A 137 -3.93 -8.58 -17.64
CA PRO A 137 -3.94 -9.64 -16.63
C PRO A 137 -3.20 -9.22 -15.34
N PHE A 138 -2.10 -8.45 -15.48
CA PHE A 138 -1.34 -7.93 -14.35
C PHE A 138 -2.06 -6.77 -13.65
N LEU A 139 -2.79 -5.94 -14.40
CA LEU A 139 -3.70 -4.92 -13.83
C LEU A 139 -4.79 -5.55 -12.97
N HIS A 140 -5.42 -6.62 -13.43
CA HIS A 140 -6.45 -7.29 -12.64
C HIS A 140 -5.83 -8.03 -11.45
N ALA A 141 -4.70 -8.72 -11.63
CA ALA A 141 -3.98 -9.39 -10.55
C ALA A 141 -3.61 -8.43 -9.40
N ARG A 142 -3.07 -7.24 -9.69
CA ARG A 142 -2.70 -6.27 -8.64
C ARG A 142 -3.90 -5.78 -7.82
N GLU A 143 -5.09 -5.68 -8.41
CA GLU A 143 -6.30 -5.26 -7.68
C GLU A 143 -6.93 -6.44 -6.92
N LEU A 144 -6.97 -7.63 -7.53
CA LEU A 144 -7.42 -8.87 -6.88
C LEU A 144 -6.59 -9.17 -5.62
N LEU A 145 -5.26 -9.04 -5.70
CA LEU A 145 -4.37 -9.19 -4.55
C LEU A 145 -4.74 -8.23 -3.40
N LYS A 146 -5.12 -6.98 -3.69
CA LYS A 146 -5.52 -6.02 -2.66
C LYS A 146 -6.81 -6.46 -1.97
N GLU A 147 -7.79 -6.97 -2.72
CA GLU A 147 -9.06 -7.46 -2.15
C GLU A 147 -8.87 -8.76 -1.35
N LEU A 148 -7.90 -9.59 -1.74
CA LEU A 148 -7.51 -10.80 -0.99
C LEU A 148 -6.70 -10.51 0.28
N GLY A 149 -6.44 -9.25 0.62
CA GLY A 149 -5.72 -8.85 1.83
C GLY A 149 -4.21 -8.71 1.67
N TYR A 150 -3.67 -8.83 0.46
CA TYR A 150 -2.24 -8.66 0.17
C TYR A 150 -1.85 -7.21 -0.12
N ARG A 151 -2.67 -6.22 0.24
CA ARG A 151 -2.37 -4.79 0.03
C ARG A 151 -1.05 -4.41 0.72
N ASP A 152 -0.22 -3.63 0.02
CA ASP A 152 1.08 -3.15 0.50
C ASP A 152 2.10 -4.24 0.87
N THR A 153 1.88 -5.49 0.43
CA THR A 153 2.88 -6.58 0.52
C THR A 153 3.86 -6.56 -0.65
N ASP A 154 4.92 -7.36 -0.54
CA ASP A 154 5.92 -7.51 -1.61
C ASP A 154 5.35 -8.18 -2.86
N LEU A 155 4.42 -9.11 -2.68
CA LEU A 155 3.67 -9.71 -3.79
C LEU A 155 2.82 -8.68 -4.52
N ASN A 156 2.12 -7.79 -3.79
CA ASN A 156 1.35 -6.72 -4.41
C ASN A 156 2.25 -5.69 -5.12
N LEU A 157 3.40 -5.36 -4.52
CA LEU A 157 4.36 -4.46 -5.16
C LEU A 157 4.96 -5.08 -6.44
N ALA A 158 5.27 -6.38 -6.42
CA ALA A 158 5.73 -7.09 -7.61
C ALA A 158 4.69 -6.98 -8.73
N ALA A 159 3.42 -7.27 -8.43
CA ALA A 159 2.34 -7.12 -9.40
C ALA A 159 2.18 -5.67 -9.91
N ASP A 160 2.28 -4.66 -9.04
CA ASP A 160 2.26 -3.25 -9.45
C ASP A 160 3.40 -2.90 -10.43
N ILE A 161 4.62 -3.36 -10.13
CA ILE A 161 5.81 -3.08 -10.94
C ILE A 161 5.73 -3.84 -12.27
N THR A 162 5.38 -5.12 -12.25
CA THR A 162 5.22 -5.92 -13.48
C THR A 162 4.17 -5.32 -14.40
N PHE A 163 3.01 -4.95 -13.86
CA PHE A 163 1.99 -4.21 -14.63
C PHE A 163 2.56 -2.92 -15.22
N ALA A 164 3.23 -2.09 -14.42
CA ALA A 164 3.78 -0.82 -14.88
C ALA A 164 4.82 -1.00 -15.99
N VAL A 165 5.72 -1.98 -15.88
CA VAL A 165 6.75 -2.26 -16.89
C VAL A 165 6.11 -2.72 -18.19
N ILE A 166 5.23 -3.72 -18.14
CA ILE A 166 4.57 -4.25 -19.35
C ILE A 166 3.72 -3.17 -20.02
N PHE A 167 2.94 -2.40 -19.24
CA PHE A 167 2.16 -1.28 -19.75
C PHE A 167 3.05 -0.25 -20.47
N SER A 168 4.19 0.10 -19.87
CA SER A 168 5.11 1.11 -20.42
C SER A 168 5.74 0.62 -21.72
N LEU A 169 6.28 -0.60 -21.73
CA LEU A 169 6.91 -1.17 -22.93
C LEU A 169 5.89 -1.33 -24.07
N ALA A 170 4.75 -1.93 -23.79
CA ALA A 170 3.74 -2.17 -24.81
C ALA A 170 3.14 -0.85 -25.30
N ARG A 171 2.57 -0.03 -24.41
CA ARG A 171 1.75 1.11 -24.82
C ARG A 171 2.52 2.41 -25.01
N MET A 172 3.66 2.62 -24.35
CA MET A 172 4.45 3.86 -24.50
C MET A 172 5.64 3.72 -25.46
N ILE A 173 6.03 2.51 -25.85
CA ILE A 173 7.03 2.27 -26.90
C ILE A 173 6.34 1.72 -28.15
N GLY A 174 5.65 0.58 -28.02
CA GLY A 174 4.91 -0.02 -29.14
C GLY A 174 3.71 0.82 -29.60
N GLY A 175 2.95 1.40 -28.67
CA GLY A 175 1.76 2.21 -28.97
C GLY A 175 2.01 3.41 -29.89
N PRO A 176 3.00 4.29 -29.62
CA PRO A 176 3.33 5.40 -30.52
C PRO A 176 3.75 4.94 -31.92
N TYR A 177 4.55 3.88 -32.02
CA TYR A 177 4.94 3.31 -33.32
C TYR A 177 3.72 2.81 -34.08
N LEU A 178 2.84 2.04 -33.43
CA LEU A 178 1.62 1.53 -34.05
C LEU A 178 0.67 2.66 -34.47
N THR A 179 0.53 3.68 -33.63
CA THR A 179 -0.26 4.88 -33.94
C THR A 179 0.32 5.60 -35.16
N PHE A 180 1.64 5.77 -35.22
CA PHE A 180 2.32 6.38 -36.35
C PHE A 180 2.05 5.64 -37.66
N VAL A 181 2.26 4.31 -37.71
CA VAL A 181 2.00 3.54 -38.94
C VAL A 181 0.51 3.53 -39.33
N THR A 182 -0.39 3.53 -38.35
CA THR A 182 -1.85 3.63 -38.60
C THR A 182 -2.22 4.98 -39.21
N LEU A 183 -1.59 6.06 -38.76
CA LEU A 183 -1.84 7.43 -39.23
C LEU A 183 -1.25 7.70 -40.61
N THR A 184 -0.09 7.12 -40.94
CA THR A 184 0.58 7.31 -42.23
C THR A 184 -0.01 6.43 -43.33
N ALA A 185 -0.60 5.29 -42.99
CA ALA A 185 -1.32 4.44 -43.92
C ALA A 185 -2.62 5.09 -44.44
N ASN A 186 -3.17 4.57 -45.53
CA ASN A 186 -4.41 5.07 -46.15
C ASN A 186 -5.69 4.57 -45.42
N ASN A 187 -5.67 4.67 -44.09
CA ASN A 187 -6.77 4.24 -43.24
C ASN A 187 -7.91 5.28 -43.18
N PRO A 188 -9.17 4.84 -43.01
CA PRO A 188 -10.31 5.74 -42.77
C PRO A 188 -10.05 6.71 -41.62
N LEU A 189 -10.53 7.96 -41.76
CA LEU A 189 -10.29 9.02 -40.78
C LEU A 189 -10.75 8.65 -39.36
N LEU A 190 -11.86 7.92 -39.24
CA LEU A 190 -12.37 7.46 -37.94
C LEU A 190 -11.38 6.54 -37.23
N ILE A 191 -10.76 5.58 -37.94
CA ILE A 191 -9.74 4.69 -37.36
C ILE A 191 -8.53 5.48 -36.89
N LYS A 192 -8.08 6.45 -37.69
CA LYS A 192 -6.97 7.36 -37.33
C LYS A 192 -7.28 8.15 -36.05
N ALA A 193 -8.50 8.71 -35.96
CA ALA A 193 -8.94 9.45 -34.79
C ALA A 193 -9.01 8.56 -33.53
N MET A 194 -9.54 7.33 -33.66
CA MET A 194 -9.61 6.39 -32.54
C MET A 194 -8.24 5.89 -32.09
N ALA A 195 -7.30 5.66 -33.03
CA ALA A 195 -5.91 5.31 -32.69
C ALA A 195 -5.22 6.41 -31.86
N VAL A 196 -5.37 7.68 -32.26
CA VAL A 196 -4.87 8.83 -31.48
C VAL A 196 -5.56 8.89 -30.11
N GLY A 197 -6.89 8.76 -30.07
CA GLY A 197 -7.63 8.75 -28.81
C GLY A 197 -7.13 7.68 -27.84
N LEU A 198 -6.88 6.46 -28.34
CA LEU A 198 -6.40 5.34 -27.53
C LEU A 198 -4.97 5.57 -27.02
N GLN A 199 -4.11 6.18 -27.84
CA GLN A 199 -2.76 6.57 -27.43
C GLN A 199 -2.77 7.67 -26.35
N LEU A 200 -3.67 8.65 -26.46
CA LEU A 200 -3.83 9.72 -25.46
C LEU A 200 -4.32 9.18 -24.11
N VAL A 201 -5.33 8.30 -24.11
CA VAL A 201 -5.79 7.61 -22.89
C VAL A 201 -4.65 6.81 -22.27
N SER A 202 -3.86 6.11 -23.09
CA SER A 202 -2.71 5.34 -22.61
C SER A 202 -1.65 6.23 -21.98
N ALA A 203 -1.36 7.41 -22.55
CA ALA A 203 -0.41 8.37 -21.99
C ALA A 203 -0.92 8.96 -20.66
N PHE A 204 -2.21 9.25 -20.55
CA PHE A 204 -2.84 9.70 -19.30
C PHE A 204 -2.72 8.64 -18.19
N TRP A 205 -2.99 7.37 -18.51
CA TRP A 205 -2.81 6.28 -17.55
C TRP A 205 -1.36 6.05 -17.18
N PHE A 206 -0.42 6.16 -18.12
CA PHE A 206 1.01 6.08 -17.82
C PHE A 206 1.42 7.11 -16.77
N TYR A 207 0.95 8.37 -16.88
CA TYR A 207 1.19 9.39 -15.86
C TYR A 207 0.67 8.96 -14.47
N LYS A 208 -0.54 8.41 -14.37
CA LYS A 208 -1.11 7.90 -13.10
C LYS A 208 -0.27 6.75 -12.54
N ILE A 209 0.16 5.82 -13.40
CA ILE A 209 0.97 4.66 -13.03
C ILE A 209 2.34 5.11 -12.51
N ALA A 210 3.04 6.00 -13.24
CA ALA A 210 4.34 6.52 -12.85
C ALA A 210 4.29 7.22 -11.47
N ARG A 211 3.24 8.00 -11.21
CA ARG A 211 3.00 8.62 -9.89
C ARG A 211 2.78 7.59 -8.79
N MET A 212 1.99 6.55 -9.07
CA MET A 212 1.73 5.47 -8.12
C MET A 212 3.01 4.70 -7.76
N VAL A 213 3.81 4.31 -8.75
CA VAL A 213 5.09 3.62 -8.55
C VAL A 213 6.06 4.51 -7.75
N LYS A 214 6.22 5.78 -8.15
CA LYS A 214 7.06 6.75 -7.43
C LYS A 214 6.64 6.89 -5.95
N TYR A 215 5.35 7.02 -5.70
CA TYR A 215 4.82 7.12 -4.34
C TYR A 215 5.14 5.87 -3.50
N LYS A 216 4.89 4.67 -4.04
CA LYS A 216 5.14 3.41 -3.33
C LYS A 216 6.62 3.21 -3.00
N LEU A 217 7.52 3.53 -3.93
CA LEU A 217 8.97 3.45 -3.71
C LEU A 217 9.46 4.44 -2.65
N ILE A 218 9.05 5.72 -2.74
CA ILE A 218 9.44 6.75 -1.76
C ILE A 218 8.94 6.40 -0.35
N LYS A 219 7.67 5.99 -0.23
CA LYS A 219 7.07 5.59 1.06
C LYS A 219 7.87 4.47 1.73
N ARG A 220 8.29 3.48 0.94
CA ARG A 220 9.06 2.32 1.42
C ARG A 220 10.47 2.71 1.87
N THR A 221 11.15 3.58 1.11
CA THR A 221 12.48 4.09 1.48
C THR A 221 12.43 4.93 2.76
N LYS A 222 11.46 5.85 2.90
CA LYS A 222 11.29 6.66 4.12
C LYS A 222 11.09 5.79 5.36
N LYS A 223 10.21 4.78 5.28
CA LYS A 223 9.96 3.84 6.40
C LYS A 223 11.25 3.14 6.84
N LYS A 224 12.02 2.58 5.90
CA LYS A 224 13.30 1.91 6.20
C LYS A 224 14.32 2.87 6.83
N ARG A 225 14.44 4.10 6.30
CA ARG A 225 15.37 5.11 6.83
C ARG A 225 15.05 5.52 8.26
N THR A 226 13.80 5.83 8.57
CA THR A 226 13.38 6.23 9.93
C THR A 226 13.70 5.12 10.94
N LEU A 227 13.34 3.88 10.63
CA LEU A 227 13.65 2.72 11.49
C LEU A 227 15.15 2.52 11.67
N GLY A 228 15.95 2.69 10.60
CA GLY A 228 17.41 2.59 10.68
C GLY A 228 18.04 3.63 11.61
N VAL A 229 17.56 4.88 11.56
CA VAL A 229 18.02 5.95 12.47
C VAL A 229 17.67 5.62 13.92
N THR A 230 16.44 5.12 14.19
CA THR A 230 16.04 4.72 15.55
C THR A 230 16.89 3.58 16.09
N VAL A 231 17.21 2.56 15.28
CA VAL A 231 18.10 1.46 15.70
C VAL A 231 19.50 1.98 16.01
N ALA A 232 20.06 2.83 15.15
CA ALA A 232 21.39 3.39 15.36
C ALA A 232 21.46 4.22 16.67
N TYR A 233 20.42 5.01 16.94
CA TYR A 233 20.31 5.77 18.18
C TYR A 233 20.23 4.85 19.42
N LEU A 234 19.40 3.80 19.38
CA LEU A 234 19.30 2.85 20.50
C LEU A 234 20.57 2.02 20.72
N ILE A 235 21.31 1.70 19.65
CA ILE A 235 22.62 1.05 19.76
C ILE A 235 23.61 2.00 20.43
N TYR A 236 23.63 3.28 20.03
CA TYR A 236 24.46 4.29 20.67
C TYR A 236 24.14 4.40 22.18
N ASP A 237 22.85 4.51 22.54
CA ASP A 237 22.43 4.54 23.95
C ASP A 237 22.84 3.28 24.71
N LEU A 238 22.70 2.09 24.10
CA LEU A 238 23.13 0.82 24.71
C LEU A 238 24.65 0.80 24.95
N ILE A 239 25.45 1.31 24.00
CA ILE A 239 26.90 1.44 24.16
C ILE A 239 27.21 2.39 25.32
N CYS A 240 26.57 3.55 25.39
CA CYS A 240 26.76 4.49 26.51
C CYS A 240 26.39 3.85 27.86
N CYS A 241 25.31 3.05 27.92
CA CYS A 241 24.90 2.34 29.13
C CYS A 241 25.94 1.31 29.60
N LEU A 242 26.74 0.73 28.69
CA LEU A 242 27.80 -0.22 29.06
C LEU A 242 28.99 0.45 29.77
N PHE A 243 29.18 1.76 29.58
CA PHE A 243 30.31 2.51 30.15
C PHE A 243 29.93 3.41 31.33
N ASP A 244 28.64 3.66 31.59
CA ASP A 244 28.20 4.44 32.75
C ASP A 244 27.77 3.51 33.89
N GLU A 245 28.62 3.37 34.90
CA GLU A 245 28.36 2.55 36.10
C GLU A 245 27.11 2.97 36.89
N ARG A 246 26.57 4.16 36.63
CA ARG A 246 25.32 4.65 37.25
C ARG A 246 24.08 4.04 36.62
N VAL A 247 24.22 3.37 35.48
CA VAL A 247 23.11 2.81 34.71
C VAL A 247 22.88 1.35 35.11
N GLY A 248 21.67 1.06 35.59
CA GLY A 248 21.29 -0.29 35.99
C GLY A 248 21.01 -1.23 34.81
N LEU A 249 21.09 -2.54 35.08
CA LEU A 249 20.78 -3.62 34.14
C LEU A 249 19.39 -3.47 33.49
N ASP A 250 18.44 -2.87 34.21
CA ASP A 250 17.09 -2.57 33.74
C ASP A 250 17.05 -1.67 32.49
N ASN A 251 17.95 -0.68 32.40
CA ASN A 251 18.06 0.16 31.19
C ASN A 251 18.69 -0.61 30.03
N MET A 252 19.70 -1.43 30.28
CA MET A 252 20.32 -2.24 29.24
C MET A 252 19.31 -3.23 28.63
N VAL A 253 18.52 -3.90 29.47
CA VAL A 253 17.45 -4.81 29.03
C VAL A 253 16.39 -4.05 28.22
N HIS A 254 16.02 -2.83 28.65
CA HIS A 254 15.09 -1.98 27.89
C HIS A 254 15.57 -1.70 26.46
N HIS A 255 16.82 -1.26 26.29
CA HIS A 255 17.39 -0.97 24.98
C HIS A 255 17.53 -2.24 24.14
N LEU A 256 17.99 -3.34 24.74
CA LEU A 256 18.15 -4.62 24.03
C LEU A 256 16.82 -5.14 23.48
N VAL A 257 15.77 -5.17 24.30
CA VAL A 257 14.42 -5.59 23.88
C VAL A 257 13.90 -4.68 22.77
N SER A 258 14.13 -3.38 22.87
CA SER A 258 13.70 -2.40 21.86
C SER A 258 14.44 -2.57 20.53
N ILE A 259 15.77 -2.77 20.56
CA ILE A 259 16.59 -3.03 19.36
C ILE A 259 16.14 -4.33 18.68
N ILE A 260 16.02 -5.43 19.43
CA ILE A 260 15.58 -6.72 18.88
C ILE A 260 14.17 -6.60 18.30
N GLY A 261 13.26 -5.90 19.00
CA GLY A 261 11.91 -5.65 18.51
C GLY A 261 11.87 -4.90 17.18
N ILE A 262 12.67 -3.83 17.05
CA ILE A 262 12.75 -3.05 15.80
C ILE A 262 13.40 -3.87 14.68
N LEU A 263 14.50 -4.58 14.97
CA LEU A 263 15.17 -5.46 14.01
C LEU A 263 14.26 -6.59 13.55
N ALA A 264 13.46 -7.18 14.44
CA ALA A 264 12.46 -8.19 14.10
C ALA A 264 11.37 -7.62 13.18
N CYS A 265 10.85 -6.44 13.47
CA CYS A 265 9.89 -5.76 12.59
C CYS A 265 10.48 -5.47 11.20
N LEU A 266 11.76 -5.09 11.15
CA LEU A 266 12.49 -4.87 9.90
C LEU A 266 12.70 -6.17 9.13
N ALA A 267 13.16 -7.24 9.78
CA ALA A 267 13.48 -8.52 9.16
C ALA A 267 12.23 -9.25 8.64
N TYR A 268 11.13 -9.23 9.42
CA TYR A 268 9.88 -9.87 9.02
C TYR A 268 8.97 -8.98 8.16
N HIS A 269 9.32 -7.71 7.99
CA HIS A 269 8.48 -6.71 7.30
C HIS A 269 7.04 -6.62 7.85
N LYS A 270 6.86 -6.83 9.16
CA LYS A 270 5.56 -6.86 9.88
C LYS A 270 5.59 -6.02 11.16
N GLY A 271 4.41 -5.76 11.76
CA GLY A 271 4.27 -5.08 13.06
C GLY A 271 4.65 -3.60 13.07
N GLY A 272 4.75 -2.94 11.92
CA GLY A 272 5.32 -1.59 11.83
C GLY A 272 4.44 -0.49 12.45
N SER A 273 3.11 -0.63 12.39
CA SER A 273 2.19 0.36 12.97
C SER A 273 2.20 0.26 14.49
N GLU A 274 2.19 -0.97 14.99
CA GLU A 274 2.28 -1.30 16.40
C GLU A 274 3.63 -0.87 16.98
N LEU A 275 4.73 -1.08 16.24
CA LEU A 275 6.05 -0.60 16.63
C LEU A 275 6.10 0.93 16.75
N VAL A 276 5.52 1.68 15.80
CA VAL A 276 5.48 3.16 15.89
C VAL A 276 4.65 3.61 17.10
N ALA A 277 3.51 2.96 17.36
CA ALA A 277 2.71 3.24 18.55
C ALA A 277 3.48 2.91 19.84
N ALA A 278 4.22 1.80 19.85
CA ALA A 278 5.04 1.39 20.98
C ALA A 278 6.18 2.38 21.23
N LEU A 279 6.85 2.86 20.19
CA LEU A 279 7.88 3.90 20.28
C LEU A 279 7.31 5.23 20.78
N PHE A 280 6.12 5.63 20.32
CA PHE A 280 5.49 6.86 20.78
C PHE A 280 5.13 6.78 22.27
N VAL A 281 4.44 5.70 22.65
CA VAL A 281 4.12 5.41 24.06
C VAL A 281 5.39 5.29 24.88
N SER A 282 6.48 4.80 24.29
CA SER A 282 7.73 4.65 24.99
C SER A 282 8.38 6.00 25.27
N GLU A 283 8.52 6.83 24.25
CA GLU A 283 9.34 8.03 24.32
C GLU A 283 8.63 9.27 24.88
N ILE A 284 7.29 9.30 24.95
CA ILE A 284 6.57 10.50 25.38
C ILE A 284 6.90 10.93 26.83
N SER A 285 7.31 9.98 27.68
CA SER A 285 7.75 10.29 29.05
C SER A 285 9.21 10.75 29.16
N SER A 286 10.04 10.51 28.14
CA SER A 286 11.49 10.76 28.16
C SER A 286 11.86 12.24 28.36
N PRO A 287 11.20 13.23 27.73
CA PRO A 287 11.50 14.65 27.99
C PRO A 287 11.34 15.05 29.46
N PHE A 288 10.35 14.49 30.15
CA PHE A 288 10.09 14.78 31.56
C PHE A 288 11.11 14.09 32.47
N LEU A 289 11.58 12.90 32.11
CA LEU A 289 12.71 12.24 32.77
C LEU A 289 13.99 13.07 32.64
N HIS A 290 14.29 13.60 31.46
CA HIS A 290 15.48 14.45 31.29
C HIS A 290 15.34 15.78 32.05
N ALA A 291 14.17 16.42 32.02
CA ALA A 291 13.91 17.65 32.76
C ALA A 291 14.15 17.48 34.27
N ARG A 292 13.68 16.38 34.86
CA ARG A 292 13.89 16.13 36.30
C ARG A 292 15.34 15.83 36.67
N GLU A 293 16.10 15.14 35.82
CA GLU A 293 17.53 14.88 36.10
C GLU A 293 18.35 16.17 35.93
N LEU A 294 18.09 16.96 34.89
CA LEU A 294 18.72 18.28 34.70
C LEU A 294 18.50 19.19 35.91
N LEU A 295 17.26 19.24 36.44
CA LEU A 295 16.96 20.00 37.66
C LEU A 295 17.79 19.54 38.86
N LYS A 296 18.09 18.24 38.99
CA LYS A 296 18.93 17.74 40.09
C LYS A 296 20.37 18.18 39.94
N GLU A 297 20.90 18.15 38.71
CA GLU A 297 22.29 18.56 38.41
C GLU A 297 22.52 20.05 38.66
N VAL A 298 21.55 20.91 38.33
CA VAL A 298 21.64 22.36 38.58
C VAL A 298 21.28 22.76 40.03
N GLY A 299 21.18 21.79 40.95
CA GLY A 299 21.02 22.05 42.39
C GLY A 299 19.57 22.15 42.89
N TYR A 300 18.56 21.90 42.05
CA TYR A 300 17.14 22.04 42.42
C TYR A 300 16.54 20.76 43.03
N ARG A 301 17.36 19.81 43.49
CA ARG A 301 16.95 18.46 43.90
C ARG A 301 15.81 18.40 44.95
N ASP A 302 15.79 19.31 45.92
CA ASP A 302 14.80 19.35 47.00
C ASP A 302 13.75 20.49 46.86
N THR A 303 13.58 21.04 45.66
CA THR A 303 12.65 22.16 45.37
C THR A 303 11.25 21.71 44.95
N ASP A 304 10.26 22.63 45.02
CA ASP A 304 8.91 22.41 44.49
C ASP A 304 8.91 22.14 42.99
N LEU A 305 9.81 22.81 42.26
CA LEU A 305 9.96 22.63 40.82
C LEU A 305 10.40 21.21 40.47
N ASN A 306 11.37 20.63 41.22
CA ASN A 306 11.78 19.25 41.00
C ASN A 306 10.69 18.24 41.39
N LEU A 307 9.92 18.52 42.45
CA LEU A 307 8.78 17.67 42.79
C LEU A 307 7.70 17.71 41.69
N ALA A 308 7.39 18.89 41.16
CA ALA A 308 6.45 19.03 40.06
C ALA A 308 6.91 18.25 38.83
N ALA A 309 8.20 18.31 38.49
CA ALA A 309 8.78 17.51 37.40
C ALA A 309 8.72 16.00 37.67
N ASP A 310 8.99 15.54 38.90
CA ASP A 310 8.84 14.13 39.29
C ASP A 310 7.40 13.63 39.16
N ILE A 311 6.42 14.45 39.61
CA ILE A 311 4.99 14.12 39.52
C ILE A 311 4.56 14.11 38.05
N ALA A 312 4.93 15.12 37.26
CA ALA A 312 4.62 15.18 35.84
C ALA A 312 5.17 13.97 35.09
N PHE A 313 6.44 13.62 35.33
CA PHE A 313 7.05 12.42 34.78
C PHE A 313 6.26 11.16 35.19
N ALA A 314 5.92 11.01 36.48
CA ALA A 314 5.18 9.86 36.96
C ALA A 314 3.78 9.74 36.33
N VAL A 315 3.04 10.84 36.21
CA VAL A 315 1.70 10.87 35.60
C VAL A 315 1.79 10.49 34.12
N ILE A 316 2.70 11.11 33.36
CA ILE A 316 2.84 10.86 31.92
C ILE A 316 3.32 9.44 31.67
N PHE A 317 4.30 8.96 32.45
CA PHE A 317 4.76 7.58 32.38
C PHE A 317 3.60 6.60 32.65
N SER A 318 2.77 6.87 33.66
CA SER A 318 1.63 6.01 34.00
C SER A 318 0.60 5.96 32.87
N LEU A 319 0.18 7.12 32.36
CA LEU A 319 -0.81 7.19 31.29
C LEU A 319 -0.28 6.55 30.01
N ALA A 320 0.93 6.90 29.60
CA ALA A 320 1.51 6.35 28.39
C ALA A 320 1.79 4.85 28.54
N ARG A 321 2.59 4.45 29.53
CA ARG A 321 3.15 3.10 29.60
C ARG A 321 2.25 2.09 30.30
N MET A 322 1.40 2.51 31.25
CA MET A 322 0.53 1.60 32.01
C MET A 322 -0.90 1.56 31.47
N VAL A 323 -1.34 2.55 30.70
CA VAL A 323 -2.62 2.51 29.98
C VAL A 323 -2.41 2.29 28.49
N GLY A 324 -1.62 3.16 27.85
CA GLY A 324 -1.31 3.02 26.42
C GLY A 324 -0.47 1.77 26.09
N GLY A 325 0.52 1.43 26.94
CA GLY A 325 1.42 0.29 26.74
C GLY A 325 0.71 -1.06 26.62
N PRO A 326 -0.16 -1.44 27.58
CA PRO A 326 -0.96 -2.66 27.47
C PRO A 326 -1.87 -2.68 26.26
N TYR A 327 -2.47 -1.53 25.88
CA TYR A 327 -3.30 -1.44 24.68
C TYR A 327 -2.50 -1.71 23.40
N VAL A 328 -1.33 -1.10 23.23
CA VAL A 328 -0.45 -1.35 22.09
C VAL A 328 0.04 -2.81 22.07
N THR A 329 0.35 -3.37 23.24
CA THR A 329 0.75 -4.78 23.39
C THR A 329 -0.38 -5.71 22.96
N PHE A 330 -1.61 -5.43 23.39
CA PHE A 330 -2.81 -6.16 22.99
C PHE A 330 -3.04 -6.12 21.48
N LEU A 331 -2.91 -4.94 20.86
CA LEU A 331 -3.01 -4.80 19.40
C LEU A 331 -1.93 -5.63 18.69
N THR A 332 -0.69 -5.58 19.18
CA THR A 332 0.43 -6.35 18.63
C THR A 332 0.17 -7.86 18.69
N TRP A 333 -0.44 -8.33 19.78
CA TRP A 333 -0.81 -9.72 19.99
C TRP A 333 -2.01 -10.17 19.17
N SER A 334 -2.98 -9.28 18.98
CA SER A 334 -4.19 -9.55 18.19
C SER A 334 -3.89 -9.57 16.69
N ALA A 335 -2.85 -8.84 16.26
CA ALA A 335 -2.40 -8.85 14.88
C ALA A 335 -1.65 -10.15 14.50
N ASN A 336 -1.62 -10.44 13.20
CA ASN A 336 -0.90 -11.58 12.62
C ASN A 336 0.62 -11.32 12.52
N ASN A 337 1.21 -11.04 13.68
CA ASN A 337 2.63 -10.77 13.86
C ASN A 337 3.40 -12.05 14.26
N PRO A 338 4.67 -12.21 13.82
CA PRO A 338 5.56 -13.27 14.30
C PRO A 338 5.69 -13.27 15.83
N MET A 339 5.91 -14.45 16.40
CA MET A 339 5.99 -14.61 17.85
C MET A 339 7.12 -13.77 18.48
N LEU A 340 8.23 -13.56 17.77
CA LEU A 340 9.31 -12.71 18.25
C LEU A 340 8.86 -11.25 18.48
N ILE A 341 8.08 -10.67 17.56
CA ILE A 341 7.55 -9.30 17.72
C ILE A 341 6.62 -9.23 18.94
N LYS A 342 5.74 -10.23 19.08
CA LYS A 342 4.82 -10.35 20.22
C LYS A 342 5.57 -10.47 21.56
N ALA A 343 6.65 -11.24 21.58
CA ALA A 343 7.50 -11.42 22.75
C ALA A 343 8.23 -10.12 23.14
N MET A 344 8.78 -9.39 22.16
CA MET A 344 9.47 -8.12 22.43
C MET A 344 8.51 -7.03 22.94
N ALA A 345 7.29 -6.96 22.41
CA ALA A 345 6.26 -6.05 22.93
C ALA A 345 5.91 -6.36 24.40
N MET A 346 5.73 -7.65 24.74
CA MET A 346 5.50 -8.08 26.11
C MET A 346 6.71 -7.77 27.02
N GLY A 347 7.93 -8.03 26.54
CA GLY A 347 9.16 -7.71 27.28
C GLY A 347 9.24 -6.23 27.62
N LEU A 348 8.90 -5.34 26.68
CA LEU A 348 8.87 -3.90 26.92
C LEU A 348 7.81 -3.50 27.95
N GLN A 349 6.65 -4.17 27.96
CA GLN A 349 5.61 -3.93 28.94
C GLN A 349 6.04 -4.35 30.36
N LEU A 350 6.75 -5.48 30.49
CA LEU A 350 7.28 -5.95 31.77
C LEU A 350 8.33 -4.97 32.34
N VAL A 351 9.26 -4.52 31.50
CA VAL A 351 10.23 -3.49 31.86
C VAL A 351 9.51 -2.21 32.31
N SER A 352 8.48 -1.79 31.59
CA SER A 352 7.70 -0.61 31.94
C SER A 352 7.00 -0.75 33.30
N ALA A 353 6.44 -1.93 33.61
CA ALA A 353 5.79 -2.21 34.89
C ALA A 353 6.80 -2.17 36.05
N PHE A 354 8.01 -2.70 35.85
CA PHE A 354 9.10 -2.62 36.82
C PHE A 354 9.49 -1.16 37.11
N TRP A 355 9.65 -0.34 36.06
CA TRP A 355 9.94 1.09 36.21
C TRP A 355 8.80 1.85 36.90
N PHE A 356 7.55 1.54 36.58
CA PHE A 356 6.39 2.13 37.25
C PHE A 356 6.45 1.92 38.77
N TYR A 357 6.75 0.70 39.21
CA TYR A 357 6.91 0.40 40.65
C TYR A 357 8.00 1.28 41.31
N LYS A 358 9.19 1.41 40.68
CA LYS A 358 10.27 2.27 41.17
C LYS A 358 9.84 3.74 41.27
N ILE A 359 9.13 4.24 40.25
CA ILE A 359 8.67 5.63 40.17
C ILE A 359 7.66 5.92 41.28
N VAL A 360 6.66 5.05 41.48
CA VAL A 360 5.66 5.20 42.55
C VAL A 360 6.33 5.21 43.92
N LYS A 361 7.28 4.29 44.17
CA LYS A 361 8.03 4.24 45.43
C LYS A 361 8.80 5.55 45.69
N MET A 362 9.45 6.08 44.65
CA MET A 362 10.19 7.34 44.73
C MET A 362 9.28 8.54 45.04
N VAL A 363 8.14 8.68 44.33
CA VAL A 363 7.19 9.77 44.57
C VAL A 363 6.61 9.69 45.98
N LYS A 364 6.19 8.49 46.41
CA LYS A 364 5.67 8.27 47.78
C LYS A 364 6.69 8.67 48.85
N TYR A 365 7.95 8.29 48.67
CA TYR A 365 9.04 8.65 49.58
C TYR A 365 9.22 10.17 49.67
N LYS A 366 9.27 10.88 48.54
CA LYS A 366 9.44 12.34 48.52
C LYS A 366 8.26 13.09 49.15
N LEU A 367 7.03 12.66 48.90
CA LEU A 367 5.84 13.24 49.53
C LEU A 367 5.86 13.05 51.05
N THR A 368 6.15 11.83 51.52
CA THR A 368 6.22 11.53 52.96
C THR A 368 7.30 12.35 53.66
N LYS A 369 8.49 12.47 53.05
CA LYS A 369 9.60 13.29 53.58
C LYS A 369 9.19 14.75 53.73
N ARG A 370 8.42 15.31 52.79
CA ARG A 370 7.91 16.69 52.86
C ARG A 370 6.87 16.88 53.94
N THR A 371 5.89 15.99 54.04
CA THR A 371 4.85 16.05 55.08
C THR A 371 5.48 16.04 56.46
N ASN A 372 6.46 15.16 56.69
CA ASN A 372 7.18 15.09 57.97
C ASN A 372 7.99 16.37 58.26
N LYS A 373 8.63 16.97 57.24
CA LYS A 373 9.37 18.24 57.40
C LYS A 373 8.44 19.41 57.74
N SER A 374 7.24 19.45 57.14
CA SER A 374 6.22 20.46 57.42
C SER A 374 5.60 20.31 58.83
N LEU A 375 5.41 19.07 59.29
CA LEU A 375 4.94 18.79 60.66
C LEU A 375 5.98 19.21 61.71
N LEU A 376 7.26 18.98 61.44
CA LEU A 376 8.35 19.41 62.32
C LEU A 376 8.53 20.94 62.38
N SER A 377 8.26 21.66 61.28
CA SER A 377 8.34 23.13 61.27
C SER A 377 7.13 23.83 61.89
N THR A 378 6.05 23.10 62.22
CA THR A 378 4.82 23.64 62.82
C THR A 378 4.64 23.29 64.29
N SER A 379 5.58 22.55 64.90
CA SER A 379 5.63 22.34 66.35
C SER A 379 5.99 23.64 67.08
N PRO A 380 5.17 24.14 68.02
CA PRO A 380 5.52 25.34 68.80
C PRO A 380 6.80 25.06 69.58
N HIS A 381 7.78 25.95 69.47
CA HIS A 381 8.91 25.97 70.38
C HIS A 381 8.37 26.07 71.81
N THR A 382 8.59 25.02 72.62
CA THR A 382 8.42 25.09 74.07
C THR A 382 9.28 26.23 74.59
N MET A 383 8.60 27.29 74.99
CA MET A 383 9.12 28.45 75.71
C MET A 383 9.85 27.92 76.95
N LYS A 384 11.18 28.07 76.99
CA LYS A 384 11.94 27.88 78.23
C LYS A 384 11.51 29.00 79.19
N LEU A 385 10.76 28.64 80.23
CA LEU A 385 10.50 29.47 81.39
C LEU A 385 11.80 29.56 82.21
N ASN A 386 12.24 30.79 82.48
CA ASN A 386 13.07 31.13 83.64
C ASN A 386 12.17 31.37 84.84
#